data_AF-A0A5K1H8B0-F1
#
_entry.id   AF-A0A5K1H8B0-F1
#
_cell.length_a   1.000
_cell.length_b   1.000
_cell.length_c   1.000
_cell.angle_alpha   90.00
_cell.angle_beta   90.00
_cell.angle_gamma   90.00
#
_symmetry.space_group_name_H-M   'P 1'
#
loop_
_entity.id
_entity.type
_entity.pdbx_description
1 polymer ?
#
loop_
_entity_poly.entity_id
_entity_poly.type
_entity_poly.pdbx_seq_one_letter_code
_entity_poly.pdbx_strand_id
1 'polypeptide(L)' 'MPGLITDFVISLDDHLLYFSNWLHGDVRQYNIEDPSKPVLTGQLWVGGLIQKGSQIVALSKDGLESQFDVHGVK' A
#
# COMPACT_ATOMS: atom_id res chain seq x y z
N MET A 1 7.05 -3.19 -11.08
CA MET A 1 6.52 -4.48 -10.58
C MET A 1 5.02 -4.32 -10.33
N PRO A 2 4.16 -5.25 -10.78
CA PRO A 2 2.73 -5.18 -10.46
C PRO A 2 2.50 -5.37 -8.95
N GLY A 3 1.39 -4.85 -8.44
CA GLY A 3 0.92 -5.17 -7.09
C GLY A 3 0.43 -6.62 -7.02
N LEU A 4 0.51 -7.22 -5.84
CA LEU A 4 -0.15 -8.51 -5.57
C LEU A 4 -1.21 -8.28 -4.50
N ILE A 5 -2.44 -8.06 -4.94
CA ILE A 5 -3.57 -7.88 -4.04
C ILE A 5 -4.10 -9.25 -3.68
N THR A 6 -4.05 -9.61 -2.39
CA THR A 6 -4.55 -10.91 -1.91
C THR A 6 -5.95 -10.78 -1.34
N ASP A 7 -6.21 -9.70 -0.62
CA ASP A 7 -7.43 -9.51 0.16
C ASP A 7 -7.85 -8.04 0.17
N PHE A 8 -9.16 -7.81 0.31
CA PHE A 8 -9.73 -6.49 0.52
C PHE A 8 -10.97 -6.57 1.42
N VAL A 9 -11.27 -5.47 2.11
CA VAL A 9 -12.44 -5.31 2.96
C VAL A 9 -13.02 -3.91 2.78
N ILE A 10 -14.34 -3.80 2.89
CA ILE A 10 -15.06 -2.53 2.88
C ILE A 10 -15.45 -2.19 4.31
N SER A 11 -15.37 -0.92 4.69
CA SER A 11 -15.82 -0.45 6.00
C SER A 11 -17.32 -0.68 6.17
N LEU A 12 -17.77 -0.76 7.43
CA LEU A 12 -19.16 -1.07 7.73
C LEU A 12 -20.16 -0.01 7.25
N ASP A 13 -19.68 1.22 7.03
CA ASP A 13 -20.43 2.36 6.50
C ASP A 13 -20.29 2.54 4.98
N ASP A 14 -19.68 1.58 4.26
CA ASP A 14 -19.49 1.58 2.80
C ASP A 14 -18.70 2.76 2.22
N HIS A 15 -17.98 3.51 3.06
CA HIS A 15 -17.22 4.69 2.62
C HIS A 15 -15.74 4.42 2.34
N LEU A 16 -15.18 3.33 2.89
CA LEU A 16 -13.75 3.05 2.79
C LEU A 16 -13.49 1.63 2.26
N LEU A 17 -12.58 1.53 1.30
CA LEU A 17 -12.01 0.27 0.83
C LEU A 17 -10.59 0.13 1.36
N TYR A 18 -10.30 -1.00 1.99
CA TYR A 18 -8.96 -1.40 2.38
C TYR A 18 -8.51 -2.59 1.56
N PHE A 19 -7.26 -2.60 1.10
CA PHE A 19 -6.67 -3.81 0.52
C PHE A 19 -5.23 -4.01 0.93
N SER A 20 -4.82 -5.28 0.94
CA SER A 20 -3.45 -5.73 1.16
C SER A 20 -2.73 -5.87 -0.17
N ASN A 21 -1.64 -5.11 -0.36
CA ASN A 21 -0.74 -5.25 -1.50
C ASN A 21 0.51 -6.03 -1.06
N TRP A 22 0.33 -7.33 -0.90
CA TRP A 22 1.24 -8.21 -0.19
C TRP A 22 2.69 -8.15 -0.69
N LEU A 23 2.90 -8.12 -2.01
CA LEU A 23 4.25 -8.15 -2.57
C LEU A 23 5.02 -6.83 -2.35
N HIS A 24 4.32 -5.69 -2.38
CA HIS A 24 4.93 -4.39 -2.09
C HIS A 24 5.09 -4.20 -0.59
N GLY A 25 4.15 -4.76 0.18
CA GLY A 25 4.14 -4.76 1.64
C GLY A 25 3.38 -3.60 2.26
N ASP A 26 2.40 -3.05 1.54
CA ASP A 26 1.59 -1.94 2.02
C ASP A 26 0.10 -2.28 2.08
N VAL A 27 -0.59 -1.69 3.06
CA VAL A 27 -2.05 -1.64 3.13
C VAL A 27 -2.48 -0.26 2.66
N ARG A 28 -3.47 -0.22 1.77
CA ARG A 28 -4.02 1.04 1.26
C ARG A 28 -5.46 1.21 1.69
N GLN A 29 -5.82 2.45 1.94
CA GLN A 29 -7.17 2.90 2.23
C GLN A 29 -7.62 3.86 1.14
N TYR A 30 -8.79 3.60 0.56
CA TYR A 30 -9.44 4.45 -0.43
C TYR A 30 -10.79 4.91 0.10
N ASN A 31 -11.12 6.19 -0.06
CA ASN A 31 -12.51 6.66 0.02
C ASN A 31 -13.24 6.21 -1.24
N ILE A 32 -14.42 5.62 -1.04
CA ILE A 32 -15.29 5.06 -2.09
C ILE A 32 -16.73 5.61 -2.02
N GLU A 33 -16.92 6.84 -1.50
CA GLU A 33 -18.22 7.53 -1.56
C GLU A 33 -18.73 7.70 -3.00
N ASP A 34 -17.81 7.89 -3.96
CA ASP A 34 -18.05 7.67 -5.40
C ASP A 34 -17.28 6.40 -5.83
N PRO A 35 -17.95 5.22 -5.90
CA PRO A 35 -17.29 3.96 -6.27
C PRO A 35 -16.66 3.97 -7.67
N SER A 36 -17.09 4.87 -8.56
CA SER A 36 -16.51 5.01 -9.90
C SER A 36 -15.17 5.76 -9.89
N LYS A 37 -14.86 6.47 -8.79
CA LYS A 37 -13.64 7.26 -8.61
C LYS A 37 -13.06 7.10 -7.20
N PRO A 38 -12.53 5.92 -6.85
CA PRO A 38 -11.88 5.71 -5.56
C PRO A 38 -10.71 6.68 -5.36
N VAL A 39 -10.64 7.31 -4.18
CA VAL A 39 -9.58 8.28 -3.84
C VAL A 39 -8.68 7.69 -2.75
N LEU A 40 -7.37 7.60 -3.01
CA LEU A 40 -6.40 7.14 -2.00
C LEU A 40 -6.38 8.13 -0.83
N THR A 41 -6.71 7.66 0.38
CA THR A 41 -6.74 8.47 1.61
C THR A 41 -5.70 8.06 2.64
N GLY A 42 -5.17 6.84 2.55
CA GLY A 42 -4.14 6.37 3.48
C GLY A 42 -3.32 5.22 2.91
N GLN A 43 -2.09 5.11 3.39
CA GLN A 43 -1.16 4.04 3.05
C GLN A 43 -0.27 3.74 4.26
N LEU A 44 -0.13 2.47 4.61
CA LEU A 44 0.72 2.00 5.69
C LEU A 44 1.65 0.90 5.19
N TRP A 45 2.95 1.05 5.44
CA TRP A 45 3.97 0.04 5.13
C TRP A 45 4.10 -0.94 6.30
N VAL A 46 3.93 -2.22 6.01
CA VAL A 46 3.92 -3.32 6.99
C VAL A 46 4.83 -4.48 6.59
N GLY A 47 5.73 -4.28 5.63
CA GLY A 47 6.75 -5.27 5.23
C GLY A 47 7.01 -5.29 3.73
N GLY A 48 7.03 -6.50 3.16
CA GLY A 48 7.16 -6.74 1.72
C GLY A 48 8.56 -6.51 1.16
N LEU A 49 8.65 -6.39 -0.17
CA LEU A 49 9.93 -6.32 -0.86
C LEU A 49 10.57 -4.93 -0.85
N ILE A 50 9.80 -3.84 -0.64
CA ILE A 50 10.30 -2.46 -0.75
C ILE A 50 10.65 -1.89 0.64
N GLN A 51 11.03 -2.75 1.57
CA GLN A 51 11.45 -2.36 2.92
C GLN A 51 12.95 -2.05 2.97
N LYS A 52 13.35 -1.18 3.90
CA LYS A 52 14.74 -0.80 4.13
C LYS A 52 15.63 -2.02 4.38
N GLY A 53 16.73 -2.13 3.62
CA GLY A 53 17.67 -3.27 3.69
C GLY A 53 17.31 -4.44 2.76
N SER A 54 16.22 -4.34 2.01
CA SER A 54 15.92 -5.23 0.89
C SER A 54 16.83 -4.97 -0.31
N GLN A 55 16.93 -5.96 -1.21
CA GLN A 55 17.59 -5.81 -2.52
C GLN A 55 16.74 -5.04 -3.53
N ILE A 56 15.46 -4.81 -3.23
CA ILE A 56 14.51 -4.15 -4.14
C ILE A 56 14.31 -2.70 -3.72
N VAL A 57 14.36 -1.78 -4.70
CA VAL A 57 14.15 -0.33 -4.51
C VAL A 57 12.98 0.15 -5.38
N ALA A 58 12.22 1.13 -4.87
CA ALA A 58 11.24 1.85 -5.67
C ALA A 58 11.91 3.02 -6.39
N LEU A 59 11.76 3.06 -7.72
CA LEU A 59 12.23 4.14 -8.58
C LEU A 59 11.08 5.12 -8.85
N SER A 60 11.27 6.38 -8.47
CA SER A 60 10.34 7.45 -8.83
C SER A 60 10.48 7.84 -10.31
N LYS A 61 9.51 8.60 -10.84
CA LYS A 61 9.58 9.15 -12.20
C LYS A 61 10.82 10.03 -12.43
N ASP A 62 11.33 10.64 -11.37
CA ASP A 62 12.50 11.51 -11.39
C ASP A 62 13.81 10.73 -11.22
N GLY A 63 13.75 9.39 -11.17
CA GLY A 63 14.91 8.51 -11.02
C GLY A 63 15.42 8.37 -9.58
N LEU A 64 14.66 8.84 -8.59
CA LEU A 64 15.06 8.71 -7.19
C LEU A 64 14.73 7.31 -6.67
N GLU A 65 15.71 6.68 -6.03
CA GLU A 65 15.54 5.40 -5.33
C GLU A 65 15.02 5.62 -3.91
N SER A 66 14.10 4.75 -3.49
CA SER A 66 13.52 4.78 -2.15
C SER A 66 13.17 3.39 -1.65
N GLN A 67 13.23 3.24 -0.33
CA GLN A 67 12.72 2.12 0.45
C GLN A 67 12.01 2.68 1.67
N PHE A 68 11.09 1.90 2.24
CA PHE A 68 10.29 2.34 3.38
C PHE A 68 10.78 1.72 4.68
N ASP A 69 10.74 2.52 5.75
CA ASP A 69 10.97 2.01 7.09
C ASP A 69 9.70 1.29 7.55
N VAL A 70 9.87 0.07 8.06
CA VAL A 70 8.77 -0.73 8.61
C VAL A 70 9.03 -0.83 10.09
N HIS A 71 8.18 -0.20 10.88
CA HIS A 71 8.32 -0.25 12.33
C HIS A 71 8.11 -1.68 12.83
N GLY A 72 9.14 -2.25 13.45
CA GLY A 72 9.04 -3.54 14.10
C GLY A 72 8.11 -3.45 15.31
N VAL A 73 7.06 -4.27 15.32
CA VAL A 73 6.29 -4.52 16.55
C VAL A 73 7.18 -5.40 17.44
N LYS A 74 7.57 -4.90 18.60
CA LYS A 74 8.33 -5.66 19.62
C LYS A 74 7.45 -6.68 20.32
#